data_AF-B3NY52-F1
#
_entry.id   AF-B3NY52-F1
#
_cell.length_a   1.000
_cell.length_b   1.000
_cell.length_c   1.000
_cell.angle_alpha   90.00
_cell.angle_beta   90.00
_cell.angle_gamma   90.00
#
_symmetry.space_group_name_H-M   'P 1'
#
loop_
_entity.id
_entity.type
_entity.pdbx_description
1 polymer ?
#
loop_
_entity_poly.entity_id
_entity_poly.type
_entity_poly.pdbx_seq_one_letter_code
_entity_poly.pdbx_strand_id
1 'polypeptide(L)'
;MTTGKVTILFCSFLLFLVLPVQSAPGKLNGRVVGGEDAVKNQFPHQVSLRNGGSHTCGGSILSRNYILTASHCVSNEDANHVITPIAAERFTIRAGSNDRFSGGVIIQVAEVIVHEEYGNFLNDVALLRLETPLILSTSIQPIALPTEDTPADVDVIISGWGRIKHQGDLPRYLQYNTLKSITTEQCEELIEFGFEGELCLIHPVDNGACNGDSGGPAVYNNEVVGVAGFVVGRCGTSNPDGYARVFYFKDWIKKHSDV
;
A
#
# COMPACT_ATOMS: atom_id res chain seq x y z
N MET A 1 79.89 47.34 12.71
CA MET A 1 79.42 46.68 11.47
C MET A 1 78.97 45.28 11.85
N THR A 2 77.69 45.11 12.14
CA THR A 2 77.09 43.88 12.65
C THR A 2 76.23 43.27 11.54
N THR A 3 76.67 42.13 11.00
CA THR A 3 75.93 41.35 10.00
C THR A 3 74.91 40.46 10.70
N GLY A 4 73.62 40.82 10.60
CA GLY A 4 72.50 39.98 11.03
C GLY A 4 72.21 38.87 10.00
N LYS A 5 72.13 37.62 10.47
CA LYS A 5 71.65 36.48 9.68
C LYS A 5 70.13 36.47 9.70
N VAL A 6 69.51 36.51 8.52
CA VAL A 6 68.06 36.35 8.34
C VAL A 6 67.77 34.85 8.22
N THR A 7 67.02 34.30 9.18
CA THR A 7 66.50 32.93 9.14
C THR A 7 65.15 32.95 8.43
N ILE A 8 65.07 32.36 7.24
CA ILE A 8 63.83 32.21 6.48
C ILE A 8 63.13 30.95 6.98
N LEU A 9 62.00 31.12 7.68
CA LEU A 9 61.09 30.03 8.04
C LEU A 9 60.27 29.64 6.80
N PHE A 10 60.48 28.44 6.26
CA PHE A 10 59.60 27.85 5.25
C PHE A 10 58.34 27.30 5.95
N CYS A 11 57.25 28.06 5.87
CA CYS A 11 55.94 27.60 6.31
C CYS A 11 55.36 26.68 5.22
N SER A 12 55.41 25.36 5.44
CA SER A 12 54.81 24.38 4.54
C SER A 12 53.29 24.46 4.64
N PHE A 13 52.66 25.20 3.73
CA PHE A 13 51.21 25.19 3.54
C PHE A 13 50.81 23.84 2.91
N LEU A 14 50.32 22.91 3.73
CA LEU A 14 49.61 21.72 3.26
C LEU A 14 48.29 22.18 2.63
N LEU A 15 48.29 22.32 1.31
CA LEU A 15 47.10 22.60 0.53
C LEU A 15 46.24 21.33 0.53
N PHE A 16 45.30 21.24 1.47
CA PHE A 16 44.26 20.22 1.42
C PHE A 16 43.40 20.49 0.18
N LEU A 17 43.58 19.65 -0.83
CA LEU A 17 42.75 19.61 -2.02
C LEU A 17 41.36 19.11 -1.59
N VAL A 18 40.48 20.05 -1.26
CA VAL A 18 39.07 19.77 -1.04
C VAL A 18 38.48 19.40 -2.39
N LEU A 19 38.43 18.10 -2.69
CA LEU A 19 37.67 17.60 -3.82
C LEU A 19 36.21 17.96 -3.58
N PRO A 20 35.53 18.65 -4.53
CA PRO A 20 34.10 18.83 -4.41
C PRO A 20 33.47 17.44 -4.46
N VAL A 21 32.84 17.03 -3.36
CA VAL A 21 31.94 15.88 -3.36
C VAL A 21 30.78 16.29 -4.25
N GLN A 22 30.86 15.89 -5.51
CA GLN A 22 29.79 16.03 -6.46
C GLN A 22 28.75 15.00 -6.05
N SER A 23 27.79 15.41 -5.22
CA SER A 23 26.59 14.61 -5.00
C SER A 23 25.96 14.38 -6.36
N ALA A 24 25.95 13.14 -6.81
CA ALA A 24 25.12 12.77 -7.94
C ALA A 24 23.71 13.26 -7.61
N PRO A 25 23.02 13.99 -8.53
CA PRO A 25 21.63 14.31 -8.30
C PRO A 25 20.89 12.99 -8.14
N GLY A 26 20.47 12.68 -6.91
CA GLY A 26 19.60 11.55 -6.65
C GLY A 26 18.39 11.72 -7.55
N LYS A 27 18.18 10.77 -8.47
CA LYS A 27 16.96 10.72 -9.27
C LYS A 27 15.82 10.44 -8.29
N LEU A 28 15.18 11.50 -7.81
CA LEU A 28 13.93 11.42 -7.08
C LEU A 28 12.83 10.99 -8.05
N ASN A 29 12.60 9.69 -8.16
CA ASN A 29 11.45 9.12 -8.86
C ASN A 29 10.41 8.72 -7.81
N GLY A 30 9.64 9.69 -7.28
CA GLY A 30 8.66 9.47 -6.20
C GLY A 30 7.28 9.00 -6.69
N ARG A 31 6.69 8.06 -5.94
CA ARG A 31 5.88 6.93 -6.46
C ARG A 31 5.24 6.17 -5.27
N VAL A 32 3.92 6.14 -5.01
CA VAL A 32 3.37 6.11 -3.60
C VAL A 32 3.92 7.33 -2.85
N VAL A 33 3.26 7.88 -1.83
CA VAL A 33 3.90 9.05 -1.17
C VAL A 33 5.25 8.54 -0.64
N GLY A 34 6.35 9.12 -1.11
CA GLY A 34 7.73 8.71 -0.79
C GLY A 34 8.24 7.35 -1.29
N GLY A 35 7.46 6.55 -2.04
CA GLY A 35 7.88 5.20 -2.46
C GLY A 35 8.57 5.12 -3.84
N GLU A 36 8.63 3.91 -4.38
CA GLU A 36 9.35 3.55 -5.60
C GLU A 36 8.53 2.71 -6.58
N ASP A 37 9.04 2.62 -7.80
CA ASP A 37 8.41 1.87 -8.88
C ASP A 37 8.54 0.38 -8.68
N ALA A 38 7.41 -0.32 -8.67
CA ALA A 38 7.44 -1.76 -8.70
C ALA A 38 7.96 -2.24 -10.05
N VAL A 39 8.98 -3.08 -10.04
CA VAL A 39 9.42 -3.78 -11.25
C VAL A 39 8.34 -4.78 -11.68
N LYS A 40 8.41 -5.21 -12.94
CA LYS A 40 7.45 -6.20 -13.47
C LYS A 40 7.46 -7.45 -12.59
N ASN A 41 6.27 -7.94 -12.25
CA ASN A 41 6.03 -9.17 -11.49
C ASN A 41 6.54 -9.14 -10.04
N GLN A 42 6.92 -7.97 -9.48
CA GLN A 42 7.37 -7.87 -8.10
C GLN A 42 6.27 -8.23 -7.09
N PHE A 43 5.02 -7.84 -7.38
CA PHE A 43 3.85 -8.11 -6.55
C PHE A 43 2.79 -8.85 -7.37
N PRO A 44 2.96 -10.16 -7.62
CA PRO A 44 2.09 -10.93 -8.51
C PRO A 44 0.68 -11.17 -7.96
N HIS A 45 0.45 -10.86 -6.68
CA HIS A 45 -0.85 -10.90 -6.02
C HIS A 45 -1.63 -9.59 -6.14
N GLN A 46 -1.00 -8.50 -6.58
CA GLN A 46 -1.64 -7.20 -6.70
C GLN A 46 -2.66 -7.19 -7.84
N VAL A 47 -3.85 -6.65 -7.58
CA VAL A 47 -4.80 -6.28 -8.63
C VAL A 47 -5.16 -4.80 -8.58
N SER A 48 -5.53 -4.28 -9.75
CA SER A 48 -6.26 -3.02 -9.86
C SER A 48 -7.75 -3.35 -9.92
N LEU A 49 -8.51 -3.00 -8.89
CA LEU A 49 -9.97 -3.01 -8.91
C LEU A 49 -10.48 -1.81 -9.73
N ARG A 50 -11.41 -2.08 -10.65
CA ARG A 50 -11.89 -1.08 -11.62
C ARG A 50 -13.41 -1.00 -11.59
N ASN A 51 -13.94 0.20 -11.37
CA ASN A 51 -15.37 0.50 -11.48
C ASN A 51 -15.63 1.24 -12.80
N GLY A 52 -16.54 0.73 -13.63
CA GLY A 52 -16.83 1.33 -14.94
C GLY A 52 -15.59 1.42 -15.85
N GLY A 53 -14.69 0.43 -15.73
CA GLY A 53 -13.45 0.36 -16.52
C GLY A 53 -12.31 1.24 -16.05
N SER A 54 -12.49 2.06 -15.00
CA SER A 54 -11.44 2.91 -14.42
C SER A 54 -10.95 2.39 -13.08
N HIS A 55 -9.64 2.49 -12.82
CA HIS A 55 -9.06 2.12 -11.53
C HIS A 55 -9.68 2.96 -10.41
N THR A 56 -10.11 2.30 -9.33
CA THR A 56 -10.70 2.95 -8.15
C THR A 56 -10.00 2.55 -6.87
N CYS A 57 -9.57 1.30 -6.76
CA CYS A 57 -8.99 0.68 -5.57
C CYS A 57 -7.99 -0.42 -5.97
N GLY A 58 -7.22 -0.90 -5.00
CA GLY A 58 -6.43 -2.12 -5.08
C GLY A 58 -7.21 -3.38 -4.66
N GLY A 59 -6.47 -4.48 -4.62
CA GLY A 59 -6.93 -5.77 -4.11
C GLY A 59 -5.79 -6.80 -4.13
N SER A 60 -6.01 -7.91 -3.46
CA SER A 60 -5.05 -9.02 -3.35
C SER A 60 -5.66 -10.33 -3.83
N ILE A 61 -4.95 -11.06 -4.66
CA ILE A 61 -5.36 -12.40 -5.10
C ILE A 61 -5.21 -13.36 -3.91
N LEU A 62 -6.32 -13.91 -3.41
CA LEU A 62 -6.29 -14.97 -2.39
C LEU A 62 -6.24 -16.34 -3.03
N SER A 63 -6.96 -16.51 -4.15
CA SER A 63 -7.02 -17.76 -4.90
C SER A 63 -7.24 -17.48 -6.38
N ARG A 64 -7.45 -18.54 -7.17
CA ARG A 64 -7.85 -18.38 -8.58
C ARG A 64 -9.21 -17.68 -8.73
N ASN A 65 -10.06 -17.74 -7.70
CA ASN A 65 -11.45 -17.29 -7.78
C ASN A 65 -11.74 -16.05 -6.94
N TYR A 66 -10.93 -15.76 -5.91
CA TYR A 66 -11.22 -14.72 -4.93
C TYR A 66 -10.14 -13.64 -4.84
N ILE A 67 -10.62 -12.40 -4.78
CA ILE A 67 -9.82 -11.21 -4.50
C ILE A 67 -10.26 -10.61 -3.16
N LEU A 68 -9.30 -10.29 -2.30
CA LEU A 68 -9.49 -9.49 -1.09
C LEU A 68 -9.40 -8.00 -1.42
N THR A 69 -10.33 -7.20 -0.91
CA THR A 69 -10.35 -5.73 -1.05
C THR A 69 -11.06 -5.10 0.14
N ALA A 70 -11.27 -3.78 0.12
CA ALA A 70 -11.98 -3.06 1.17
C ALA A 70 -13.49 -2.95 0.87
N SER A 71 -14.32 -2.97 1.92
CA SER A 71 -15.78 -2.80 1.81
C SER A 71 -16.16 -1.45 1.25
N HIS A 72 -15.48 -0.38 1.65
CA HIS A 72 -15.76 0.97 1.16
C HIS A 72 -15.50 1.13 -0.36
N CYS A 73 -14.69 0.26 -0.96
CA CYS A 73 -14.43 0.27 -2.40
C CYS A 73 -15.61 -0.27 -3.22
N VAL A 74 -16.46 -1.10 -2.62
CA VAL A 74 -17.45 -1.92 -3.33
C VAL A 74 -18.85 -1.86 -2.73
N SER A 75 -19.08 -0.92 -1.82
CA SER A 75 -20.38 -0.65 -1.20
C SER A 75 -20.72 0.84 -1.32
N ASN A 76 -22.01 1.14 -1.21
CA ASN A 76 -22.48 2.50 -0.92
C ASN A 76 -23.05 2.52 0.50
N GLU A 77 -22.96 3.68 1.12
CA GLU A 77 -23.65 4.00 2.36
C GLU A 77 -24.69 5.08 2.07
N ASP A 78 -25.94 4.84 2.47
CA ASP A 78 -27.01 5.83 2.33
C ASP A 78 -27.07 6.82 3.51
N ALA A 79 -27.99 7.78 3.44
CA ALA A 79 -28.14 8.79 4.49
C ALA A 79 -28.56 8.22 5.87
N ASN A 80 -28.98 6.96 5.95
CA ASN A 80 -29.34 6.25 7.17
C ASN A 80 -28.25 5.26 7.60
N HIS A 81 -27.03 5.37 7.06
CA HIS A 81 -25.92 4.45 7.31
C HIS A 81 -26.19 3.00 6.89
N VAL A 82 -27.10 2.78 5.93
CA VAL A 82 -27.34 1.45 5.38
C VAL A 82 -26.28 1.14 4.32
N ILE A 83 -25.49 0.11 4.57
CA ILE A 83 -24.51 -0.41 3.64
C ILE A 83 -25.19 -1.30 2.60
N THR A 84 -24.97 -1.01 1.32
CA THR A 84 -25.45 -1.82 0.20
C THR A 84 -24.31 -2.14 -0.77
N PRO A 85 -24.04 -3.40 -1.10
CA PRO A 85 -23.07 -3.77 -2.12
C PRO A 85 -23.40 -3.13 -3.47
N ILE A 86 -22.39 -2.60 -4.15
CA ILE A 86 -22.49 -2.13 -5.52
C ILE A 86 -22.58 -3.36 -6.44
N ALA A 87 -23.45 -3.30 -7.46
CA ALA A 87 -23.66 -4.39 -8.42
C ALA A 87 -22.34 -4.88 -9.04
N ALA A 88 -22.13 -6.21 -9.01
CA ALA A 88 -20.88 -6.87 -9.41
C ALA A 88 -20.48 -6.57 -10.87
N GLU A 89 -21.46 -6.40 -11.76
CA GLU A 89 -21.28 -6.11 -13.19
C GLU A 89 -20.54 -4.79 -13.42
N ARG A 90 -20.54 -3.88 -12.43
CA ARG A 90 -19.77 -2.63 -12.51
C ARG A 90 -18.27 -2.83 -12.35
N PHE A 91 -17.84 -3.96 -11.78
CA PHE A 91 -16.46 -4.19 -11.39
C PHE A 91 -15.74 -5.16 -12.30
N THR A 92 -14.52 -4.79 -12.66
CA THR A 92 -13.53 -5.71 -13.23
C THR A 92 -12.25 -5.60 -12.41
N ILE A 93 -11.43 -6.64 -12.43
CA ILE A 93 -10.06 -6.57 -11.92
C ILE A 93 -9.08 -6.59 -13.09
N ARG A 94 -7.93 -5.95 -12.92
CA ARG A 94 -6.74 -6.18 -13.74
C ARG A 94 -5.67 -6.86 -12.91
N ALA A 95 -5.24 -8.04 -13.33
CA ALA A 95 -4.16 -8.82 -12.71
C ALA A 95 -2.99 -9.02 -13.69
N GLY A 96 -1.78 -9.21 -13.19
CA GLY A 96 -0.62 -9.57 -14.03
C GLY A 96 0.02 -8.43 -14.81
N SER A 97 -0.16 -7.19 -14.37
CA SER A 97 0.53 -6.03 -14.94
C SER A 97 0.89 -5.02 -13.86
N ASN A 98 2.09 -4.45 -13.97
CA ASN A 98 2.44 -3.25 -13.21
C ASN A 98 2.02 -1.96 -13.92
N ASP A 99 1.51 -2.00 -15.15
CA ASP A 99 0.95 -0.84 -15.87
C ASP A 99 -0.58 -0.80 -15.71
N ARG A 100 -1.10 0.26 -15.09
CA ARG A 100 -2.53 0.46 -14.82
C ARG A 100 -3.39 0.56 -16.10
N PHE A 101 -2.77 0.90 -17.24
CA PHE A 101 -3.47 1.09 -18.51
C PHE A 101 -3.34 -0.09 -19.47
N SER A 102 -2.28 -0.89 -19.38
CA SER A 102 -1.96 -1.92 -20.38
C SER A 102 -1.43 -3.23 -19.77
N GLY A 103 -1.46 -4.32 -20.56
CA GLY A 103 -1.00 -5.64 -20.11
C GLY A 103 -1.90 -6.34 -19.09
N GLY A 104 -1.50 -7.55 -18.69
CA GLY A 104 -2.26 -8.39 -17.76
C GLY A 104 -3.55 -8.93 -18.36
N VAL A 105 -4.45 -9.37 -17.50
CA VAL A 105 -5.80 -9.84 -17.84
C VAL A 105 -6.84 -8.97 -17.16
N ILE A 106 -7.97 -8.74 -17.83
CA ILE A 106 -9.15 -8.11 -17.24
C ILE A 106 -10.19 -9.20 -17.03
N ILE A 107 -10.67 -9.33 -15.79
CA ILE A 107 -11.65 -10.34 -15.40
C ILE A 107 -12.84 -9.66 -14.75
N GLN A 108 -14.05 -10.07 -15.15
CA GLN A 108 -15.31 -9.59 -14.60
C GLN A 108 -15.52 -10.15 -13.18
N VAL A 109 -16.08 -9.32 -12.30
CA VAL A 109 -16.54 -9.76 -10.97
C VAL A 109 -17.95 -10.34 -11.10
N ALA A 110 -18.15 -11.53 -10.54
CA ALA A 110 -19.43 -12.21 -10.50
C ALA A 110 -20.21 -11.95 -9.21
N GLU A 111 -19.51 -11.63 -8.12
CA GLU A 111 -20.13 -11.40 -6.82
C GLU A 111 -19.28 -10.47 -5.96
N VAL A 112 -19.94 -9.57 -5.25
CA VAL A 112 -19.37 -8.67 -4.25
C VAL A 112 -19.88 -9.09 -2.88
N ILE A 113 -18.97 -9.45 -1.98
CA ILE A 113 -19.28 -9.91 -0.64
C ILE A 113 -18.68 -8.88 0.33
N VAL A 114 -19.53 -8.03 0.88
CA VAL A 114 -19.17 -7.00 1.87
C VAL A 114 -19.28 -7.61 3.26
N HIS A 115 -18.36 -7.30 4.17
CA HIS A 115 -18.51 -7.72 5.58
C HIS A 115 -19.83 -7.20 6.14
N GLU A 116 -20.61 -8.08 6.77
CA GLU A 116 -21.99 -7.81 7.18
C GLU A 116 -22.09 -6.73 8.25
N GLU A 117 -21.02 -6.54 9.01
CA GLU A 117 -20.87 -5.51 10.05
C GLU A 117 -19.99 -4.32 9.62
N TYR A 118 -19.75 -4.14 8.32
CA TYR A 118 -19.01 -2.98 7.83
C TYR A 118 -19.73 -1.67 8.16
N GLY A 119 -18.99 -0.67 8.65
CA GLY A 119 -19.51 0.69 8.85
C GLY A 119 -18.46 1.61 9.49
N ASN A 120 -18.38 2.86 9.03
CA ASN A 120 -17.42 3.86 9.54
C ASN A 120 -15.96 3.33 9.60
N PHE A 121 -15.50 2.69 8.52
CA PHE A 121 -14.20 2.00 8.41
C PHE A 121 -13.97 0.81 9.37
N LEU A 122 -14.91 0.49 10.27
CA LEU A 122 -14.89 -0.75 11.02
C LEU A 122 -15.25 -1.91 10.09
N ASN A 123 -14.55 -3.03 10.22
CA ASN A 123 -14.75 -4.23 9.41
C ASN A 123 -14.65 -3.97 7.90
N ASP A 124 -13.71 -3.12 7.49
CA ASP A 124 -13.50 -2.69 6.11
C ASP A 124 -12.81 -3.75 5.24
N VAL A 125 -13.45 -4.91 5.13
CA VAL A 125 -12.99 -6.07 4.37
C VAL A 125 -14.10 -6.60 3.46
N ALA A 126 -13.76 -6.84 2.20
CA ALA A 126 -14.68 -7.42 1.23
C ALA A 126 -13.97 -8.46 0.35
N LEU A 127 -14.76 -9.36 -0.21
CA LEU A 127 -14.32 -10.34 -1.18
C LEU A 127 -15.02 -10.13 -2.52
N LEU A 128 -14.26 -10.36 -3.59
CA LEU A 128 -14.79 -10.39 -4.95
C LEU A 128 -14.60 -11.79 -5.50
N ARG A 129 -15.71 -12.45 -5.86
CA ARG A 129 -15.65 -13.70 -6.62
C ARG A 129 -15.59 -13.38 -8.10
N LEU A 130 -14.60 -13.92 -8.79
CA LEU A 130 -14.39 -13.71 -10.22
C LEU A 130 -15.35 -14.58 -11.05
N GLU A 131 -15.78 -14.07 -12.20
CA GLU A 131 -16.61 -14.83 -13.15
C GLU A 131 -15.83 -15.96 -13.80
N THR A 132 -14.53 -15.75 -14.06
CA THR A 132 -13.64 -16.78 -14.60
C THR A 132 -12.40 -16.92 -13.72
N PRO A 133 -11.96 -18.16 -13.41
CA PRO A 133 -10.79 -18.38 -12.58
C PRO A 133 -9.52 -17.82 -13.24
N LEU A 134 -8.66 -17.18 -12.46
CA LEU A 134 -7.34 -16.76 -12.91
C LEU A 134 -6.49 -17.96 -13.36
N ILE A 135 -5.71 -17.73 -14.41
CA ILE A 135 -4.64 -18.64 -14.84
C ILE A 135 -3.37 -18.16 -14.15
N LEU A 136 -2.88 -18.96 -13.20
CA LEU A 136 -1.67 -18.63 -12.45
C LEU A 136 -0.45 -18.61 -13.37
N SER A 137 0.45 -17.66 -13.13
CA SER A 137 1.66 -17.42 -13.92
C SER A 137 2.69 -16.69 -13.07
N THR A 138 3.88 -16.42 -13.58
CA THR A 138 4.88 -15.64 -12.84
C THR A 138 4.43 -14.23 -12.46
N SER A 139 3.41 -13.69 -13.15
CA SER A 139 2.85 -12.36 -12.89
C SER A 139 1.52 -12.39 -12.13
N ILE A 140 0.91 -13.57 -11.95
CA ILE A 140 -0.40 -13.75 -11.31
C ILE A 140 -0.25 -14.92 -10.33
N GLN A 141 -0.14 -14.61 -9.04
CA GLN A 141 -0.01 -15.60 -7.98
C GLN A 141 -0.86 -15.16 -6.78
N PRO A 142 -1.46 -16.10 -6.03
CA PRO A 142 -2.10 -15.77 -4.77
C PRO A 142 -1.05 -15.36 -3.72
N ILE A 143 -1.49 -14.59 -2.73
CA ILE A 143 -0.77 -14.32 -1.49
C ILE A 143 -1.42 -15.08 -0.34
N ALA A 144 -0.61 -15.57 0.61
CA ALA A 144 -1.10 -16.32 1.74
C ALA A 144 -1.83 -15.42 2.75
N LEU A 145 -2.85 -15.97 3.42
CA LEU A 145 -3.42 -15.37 4.63
C LEU A 145 -2.45 -15.52 5.81
N PRO A 146 -2.50 -14.60 6.78
CA PRO A 146 -1.55 -14.58 7.88
C PRO A 146 -1.72 -15.77 8.82
N THR A 147 -0.61 -16.43 9.13
CA THR A 147 -0.58 -17.57 10.07
C THR A 147 -0.53 -17.12 11.52
N GLU A 148 0.09 -15.97 11.78
CA GLU A 148 0.18 -15.29 13.07
C GLU A 148 -0.23 -13.82 12.94
N ASP A 149 -0.50 -13.16 14.07
CA ASP A 149 -0.78 -11.73 14.06
C ASP A 149 0.49 -10.93 13.76
N THR A 150 0.33 -9.75 13.15
CA THR A 150 1.46 -8.88 12.79
C THR A 150 2.08 -8.29 14.05
N PRO A 151 3.37 -8.54 14.32
CA PRO A 151 4.05 -7.92 15.45
C PRO A 151 4.11 -6.40 15.29
N ALA A 152 4.29 -5.67 16.38
CA ALA A 152 4.65 -4.26 16.30
C ALA A 152 6.13 -4.09 15.90
N ASP A 153 6.47 -2.91 15.40
CA ASP A 153 7.84 -2.51 15.03
C ASP A 153 8.46 -3.33 13.88
N VAL A 154 7.65 -3.99 13.04
CA VAL A 154 8.14 -4.68 11.84
C VAL A 154 7.91 -3.87 10.57
N ASP A 155 8.78 -4.08 9.59
CA ASP A 155 8.65 -3.48 8.27
C ASP A 155 7.55 -4.19 7.47
N VAL A 156 6.61 -3.40 6.97
CA VAL A 156 5.44 -3.85 6.19
C VAL A 156 5.48 -3.17 4.83
N ILE A 157 5.42 -3.98 3.77
CA ILE A 157 5.44 -3.47 2.39
C ILE A 157 4.00 -3.20 1.95
N ILE A 158 3.73 -1.99 1.47
CA ILE A 158 2.47 -1.65 0.82
C ILE A 158 2.70 -1.46 -0.68
N SER A 159 1.69 -1.76 -1.49
CA SER A 159 1.75 -1.49 -2.93
C SER A 159 0.41 -1.08 -3.52
N GLY A 160 0.45 -0.21 -4.53
CA GLY A 160 -0.77 0.29 -5.16
C GLY A 160 -0.55 1.33 -6.26
N TRP A 161 -1.67 1.81 -6.80
CA TRP A 161 -1.71 2.88 -7.80
C TRP A 161 -2.42 4.12 -7.26
N GLY A 162 -2.45 4.30 -5.94
CA GLY A 162 -2.91 5.52 -5.31
C GLY A 162 -2.00 6.71 -5.62
N ARG A 163 -2.53 7.90 -5.35
CA ARG A 163 -1.86 9.16 -5.71
C ARG A 163 -0.51 9.26 -4.98
N ILE A 164 0.51 9.67 -5.71
CA ILE A 164 1.89 9.80 -5.20
C ILE A 164 2.11 11.05 -4.34
N LYS A 165 1.10 11.93 -4.27
CA LYS A 165 1.03 13.12 -3.43
C LYS A 165 -0.45 13.48 -3.26
N HIS A 166 -0.77 14.20 -2.18
CA HIS A 166 -2.14 14.69 -1.96
C HIS A 166 -2.65 15.47 -3.19
N GLN A 167 -3.84 15.09 -3.69
CA GLN A 167 -4.48 15.65 -4.90
C GLN A 167 -3.65 15.54 -6.21
N GLY A 168 -2.57 14.77 -6.23
CA GLY A 168 -1.79 14.50 -7.46
C GLY A 168 -2.38 13.39 -8.31
N ASP A 169 -1.87 13.15 -9.51
CA ASP A 169 -2.38 12.09 -10.39
C ASP A 169 -2.10 10.68 -9.88
N LEU A 170 -2.94 9.73 -10.31
CA LEU A 170 -2.67 8.31 -10.12
C LEU A 170 -1.48 7.90 -11.00
N PRO A 171 -0.45 7.23 -10.46
CA PRO A 171 0.69 6.78 -11.23
C PRO A 171 0.26 5.78 -12.32
N ARG A 172 1.02 5.75 -13.42
CA ARG A 172 0.84 4.75 -14.48
C ARG A 172 1.31 3.37 -14.01
N TYR A 173 2.50 3.32 -13.44
CA TYR A 173 3.12 2.09 -12.98
C TYR A 173 2.77 1.83 -11.51
N LEU A 174 2.80 0.56 -11.11
CA LEU A 174 2.57 0.14 -9.73
C LEU A 174 3.68 0.69 -8.85
N GLN A 175 3.32 1.12 -7.66
CA GLN A 175 4.22 1.71 -6.70
C GLN A 175 4.26 0.87 -5.42
N TYR A 176 5.36 0.95 -4.68
CA TYR A 176 5.48 0.32 -3.38
C TYR A 176 6.24 1.20 -2.39
N ASN A 177 5.96 1.03 -1.10
CA ASN A 177 6.70 1.67 0.00
C ASN A 177 6.80 0.71 1.19
N THR A 178 7.73 0.97 2.10
CA THR A 178 7.91 0.23 3.37
C THR A 178 7.54 1.13 4.53
N LEU A 179 6.56 0.69 5.31
CA LEU A 179 6.08 1.36 6.51
C LEU A 179 6.37 0.47 7.72
N LYS A 180 6.08 0.95 8.92
CA LYS A 180 6.33 0.19 10.16
C LYS A 180 5.03 -0.02 10.93
N SER A 181 4.77 -1.25 11.35
CA SER A 181 3.60 -1.56 12.18
C SER A 181 3.74 -0.99 13.59
N ILE A 182 2.62 -0.60 14.19
CA ILE A 182 2.53 -0.18 15.59
C ILE A 182 1.49 -1.00 16.34
N THR A 183 1.50 -0.93 17.67
CA THR A 183 0.48 -1.60 18.48
C THR A 183 -0.89 -0.91 18.33
N THR A 184 -1.95 -1.64 18.68
CA THR A 184 -3.31 -1.10 18.70
C THR A 184 -3.43 0.10 19.64
N GLU A 185 -2.77 0.05 20.80
CA GLU A 185 -2.75 1.14 21.78
C GLU A 185 -2.06 2.38 21.23
N GLN A 186 -0.91 2.20 20.55
CA GLN A 186 -0.23 3.33 19.88
C GLN A 186 -1.11 3.92 18.78
N CYS A 187 -1.90 3.11 18.08
CA CYS A 187 -2.82 3.63 17.08
C CYS A 187 -3.94 4.47 17.72
N GLU A 188 -4.58 3.95 18.76
CA GLU A 188 -5.58 4.69 19.54
C GLU A 188 -5.00 6.02 20.08
N GLU A 189 -3.80 6.00 20.63
CA GLU A 189 -3.13 7.21 21.14
C GLU A 189 -2.85 8.27 20.05
N LEU A 190 -2.55 7.84 18.83
CA LEU A 190 -2.16 8.75 17.74
C LEU A 190 -3.34 9.30 16.96
N ILE A 191 -4.41 8.51 16.78
CA ILE A 191 -5.53 8.86 15.89
C ILE A 191 -6.91 8.73 16.53
N GLU A 192 -7.00 8.49 17.84
CA GLU A 192 -8.25 8.27 18.59
C GLU A 192 -9.11 7.14 17.96
N PHE A 193 -8.42 6.17 17.36
CA PHE A 193 -9.02 5.05 16.65
C PHE A 193 -8.08 3.84 16.60
N GLY A 194 -8.25 2.90 17.52
CA GLY A 194 -7.52 1.64 17.59
C GLY A 194 -8.35 0.53 18.20
N PHE A 195 -8.51 -0.56 17.45
CA PHE A 195 -9.20 -1.77 17.90
C PHE A 195 -8.52 -3.02 17.31
N GLU A 196 -8.88 -4.22 17.79
CA GLU A 196 -8.22 -5.47 17.38
C GLU A 196 -8.27 -5.74 15.87
N GLY A 197 -9.32 -5.29 15.19
CA GLY A 197 -9.47 -5.41 13.74
C GLY A 197 -8.70 -4.37 12.93
N GLU A 198 -7.96 -3.46 13.56
CA GLU A 198 -7.19 -2.41 12.91
C GLU A 198 -5.69 -2.70 12.97
N LEU A 199 -5.01 -2.48 11.85
CA LEU A 199 -3.56 -2.47 11.71
C LEU A 199 -3.14 -1.07 11.27
N CYS A 200 -2.33 -0.41 12.11
CA CYS A 200 -1.82 0.92 11.79
C CYS A 200 -0.36 0.85 11.39
N LEU A 201 -0.04 1.58 10.31
CA LEU A 201 1.30 1.64 9.76
C LEU A 201 1.82 3.09 9.85
N ILE A 202 2.87 3.31 10.64
CA ILE A 202 3.53 4.62 10.74
C ILE A 202 4.56 4.79 9.63
N HIS A 203 4.78 6.04 9.27
CA HIS A 203 5.75 6.44 8.27
C HIS A 203 6.21 7.88 8.48
N PRO A 204 7.36 8.29 7.91
CA PRO A 204 7.75 9.69 7.86
C PRO A 204 6.72 10.54 7.10
N VAL A 205 6.74 11.86 7.30
CA VAL A 205 5.95 12.79 6.46
C VAL A 205 6.30 12.58 4.99
N ASP A 206 5.32 12.80 4.12
CA ASP A 206 5.42 12.54 2.69
C ASP A 206 5.75 11.07 2.36
N ASN A 207 5.35 10.13 3.23
CA ASN A 207 5.33 8.68 2.96
C ASN A 207 3.93 8.09 3.17
N GLY A 208 3.72 6.83 2.81
CA GLY A 208 2.47 6.11 3.08
C GLY A 208 1.46 6.08 1.93
N ALA A 209 0.28 5.54 2.23
CA ALA A 209 -0.82 5.31 1.30
C ALA A 209 -1.54 6.61 0.92
N CYS A 210 -2.32 6.53 -0.15
CA CYS A 210 -3.18 7.62 -0.56
C CYS A 210 -4.43 7.11 -1.31
N ASN A 211 -5.31 8.05 -1.65
CA ASN A 211 -6.50 7.78 -2.46
C ASN A 211 -6.15 6.95 -3.72
N GLY A 212 -6.79 5.79 -3.87
CA GLY A 212 -6.53 4.79 -4.91
C GLY A 212 -5.73 3.57 -4.45
N ASP A 213 -5.04 3.65 -3.30
CA ASP A 213 -4.41 2.48 -2.67
C ASP A 213 -5.39 1.63 -1.86
N SER A 214 -6.52 2.22 -1.45
CA SER A 214 -7.64 1.55 -0.76
C SER A 214 -7.93 0.14 -1.28
N GLY A 215 -8.13 -0.83 -0.38
CA GLY A 215 -8.30 -2.23 -0.71
C GLY A 215 -7.01 -2.97 -1.10
N GLY A 216 -5.92 -2.25 -1.34
CA GLY A 216 -4.61 -2.81 -1.66
C GLY A 216 -3.94 -3.51 -0.47
N PRO A 217 -2.93 -4.35 -0.74
CA PRO A 217 -2.25 -5.14 0.28
C PRO A 217 -1.27 -4.32 1.12
N ALA A 218 -1.26 -4.63 2.41
CA ALA A 218 -0.06 -4.55 3.25
C ALA A 218 0.49 -5.97 3.46
N VAL A 219 1.80 -6.16 3.24
CA VAL A 219 2.45 -7.47 3.19
C VAL A 219 3.59 -7.55 4.18
N TYR A 220 3.61 -8.64 4.95
CA TYR A 220 4.69 -9.01 5.85
C TYR A 220 4.91 -10.53 5.74
N ASN A 221 6.17 -10.98 5.67
CA ASN A 221 6.53 -12.40 5.54
C ASN A 221 5.81 -13.17 4.41
N ASN A 222 5.57 -12.51 3.25
CA ASN A 222 4.80 -13.06 2.12
C ASN A 222 3.34 -13.43 2.45
N GLU A 223 2.78 -12.83 3.50
CA GLU A 223 1.38 -12.94 3.89
C GLU A 223 0.72 -11.55 3.77
N VAL A 224 -0.55 -11.51 3.34
CA VAL A 224 -1.32 -10.26 3.32
C VAL A 224 -1.82 -9.97 4.74
N VAL A 225 -1.20 -9.01 5.41
CA VAL A 225 -1.48 -8.70 6.82
C VAL A 225 -2.48 -7.57 7.00
N GLY A 226 -2.65 -6.72 5.98
CA GLY A 226 -3.58 -5.59 6.01
C GLY A 226 -4.25 -5.35 4.67
N VAL A 227 -5.46 -4.78 4.72
CA VAL A 227 -6.19 -4.22 3.58
C VAL A 227 -6.28 -2.72 3.77
N ALA A 228 -5.75 -1.92 2.84
CA ALA A 228 -5.73 -0.47 2.97
C ALA A 228 -7.14 0.11 3.16
N GLY A 229 -7.37 0.77 4.29
CA GLY A 229 -8.67 1.32 4.68
C GLY A 229 -8.72 2.84 4.47
N PHE A 230 -8.00 3.58 5.31
CA PHE A 230 -8.11 5.04 5.38
C PHE A 230 -6.76 5.73 5.66
N VAL A 231 -6.76 7.05 5.44
CA VAL A 231 -5.68 7.95 5.84
C VAL A 231 -6.26 9.09 6.67
N VAL A 232 -5.52 9.59 7.65
CA VAL A 232 -6.00 10.67 8.52
C VAL A 232 -5.65 12.05 7.95
N GLY A 233 -6.67 12.84 7.64
CA GLY A 233 -6.51 14.19 7.07
C GLY A 233 -6.10 14.17 5.60
N ARG A 234 -4.80 14.26 5.31
CA ARG A 234 -4.26 14.16 3.95
C ARG A 234 -3.26 13.00 3.87
N CYS A 235 -3.03 12.50 2.65
CA CYS A 235 -1.98 11.51 2.42
C CYS A 235 -0.60 12.05 2.82
N GLY A 236 0.22 11.23 3.47
CA GLY A 236 1.57 11.60 3.88
C GLY A 236 1.65 12.60 5.02
N THR A 237 0.69 12.59 5.93
CA THR A 237 0.82 13.30 7.23
C THR A 237 1.80 12.55 8.15
N SER A 238 1.94 13.02 9.39
CA SER A 238 2.65 12.30 10.45
C SER A 238 1.80 11.23 11.14
N ASN A 239 0.51 11.14 10.81
CA ASN A 239 -0.37 10.13 11.40
C ASN A 239 -0.15 8.79 10.70
N PRO A 240 -0.36 7.66 11.41
CA PRO A 240 -0.39 6.36 10.75
C PRO A 240 -1.51 6.26 9.71
N ASP A 241 -1.29 5.39 8.73
CA ASP A 241 -2.33 4.93 7.82
C ASP A 241 -3.05 3.71 8.41
N GLY A 242 -4.36 3.62 8.20
CA GLY A 242 -5.23 2.56 8.72
C GLY A 242 -5.50 1.45 7.71
N TYR A 243 -5.46 0.21 8.17
CA TYR A 243 -5.67 -1.02 7.42
C TYR A 243 -6.55 -1.98 8.22
N ALA A 244 -7.50 -2.65 7.56
CA ALA A 244 -8.19 -3.77 8.17
C ALA A 244 -7.19 -4.92 8.41
N ARG A 245 -7.04 -5.35 9.66
CA ARG A 245 -6.11 -6.41 10.09
C ARG A 245 -6.60 -7.78 9.60
N VAL A 246 -5.91 -8.34 8.61
CA VAL A 246 -6.37 -9.59 7.96
C VAL A 246 -6.40 -10.77 8.92
N PHE A 247 -5.50 -10.82 9.90
CA PHE A 247 -5.50 -11.90 10.91
C PHE A 247 -6.80 -11.94 11.72
N TYR A 248 -7.34 -10.77 12.09
CA TYR A 248 -8.62 -10.65 12.79
C TYR A 248 -9.78 -11.13 11.92
N PHE A 249 -9.78 -10.82 10.62
CA PHE A 249 -10.83 -11.20 9.68
C PHE A 249 -10.63 -12.58 9.03
N LYS A 250 -9.61 -13.35 9.43
CA LYS A 250 -9.22 -14.59 8.73
C LYS A 250 -10.36 -15.61 8.66
N ASP A 251 -11.09 -15.81 9.75
CA ASP A 251 -12.19 -16.77 9.78
C ASP A 251 -13.37 -16.32 8.91
N TRP A 252 -13.66 -15.02 8.89
CA TRP A 252 -14.66 -14.44 7.99
C TRP A 252 -14.25 -14.63 6.52
N ILE A 253 -12.98 -14.38 6.19
CA ILE A 253 -12.46 -14.56 4.83
C ILE A 253 -12.62 -16.02 4.39
N LYS A 254 -12.17 -16.98 5.20
CA LYS A 254 -12.25 -18.42 4.90
C LYS A 254 -13.69 -18.91 4.76
N LYS A 255 -14.59 -18.40 5.58
CA LYS A 255 -16.02 -18.76 5.53
C LYS A 255 -16.67 -18.37 4.19
N HIS A 256 -16.20 -17.30 3.55
CA HIS A 256 -16.82 -16.71 2.36
C HIS A 256 -16.00 -16.88 1.07
N SER A 257 -14.90 -17.63 1.13
CA SER A 257 -14.02 -17.89 -0.01
C SER A 257 -13.54 -19.34 -0.05
N ASP A 258 -12.65 -19.67 -0.98
CA ASP A 258 -12.10 -21.02 -1.19
C ASP A 258 -10.66 -21.19 -0.67
N VAL A 259 -10.24 -20.37 0.31
CA VAL A 259 -8.91 -20.41 0.95
C VAL A 259 -8.93 -20.88 2.41
#